data_AF-A0A661NWW6-F1
#
_entry.id   AF-A0A661NWW6-F1
#
_cell.length_a   1.000
_cell.length_b   1.000
_cell.length_c   1.000
_cell.angle_alpha   90.00
_cell.angle_beta   90.00
_cell.angle_gamma   90.00
#
_symmetry.space_group_name_H-M   'P 1'
#
loop_
_entity.id
_entity.type
_entity.pdbx_description
1 polymer ?
#
loop_
_entity_poly.entity_id
_entity_poly.type
_entity_poly.pdbx_seq_one_letter_code
_entity_poly.pdbx_strand_id
1 'polypeptide(L)'
;MAAPPTAPWVTVRRGTVSQSFDLSEQCARRLDRDDPLRSMGERFYRPADTVYLAGNSLGLACQDAEAALQHRLDEWKRLGVRGWLDGEGPWFHYAEAMGALAATLVGAQPAEVVFTGTTTVNIHSLAATFFRPAGSRRKILAGALSFPTDLYALRDQLRLRGCDPQADLVLVPSRDGRTIAEEDVIEQLTDQIALVLLPSVLYRSGQLLDLERLTRAARDRDIPIGFDCCHSVGALPHRL
;
A
#
# COMPACT_ATOMS: atom_id res chain seq x y z
N MET A 1 -20.99 6.38 -24.66
CA MET A 1 -20.86 5.43 -23.53
C MET A 1 -21.26 6.17 -22.27
N ALA A 2 -22.26 5.67 -21.54
CA ALA A 2 -22.67 6.27 -20.27
C ALA A 2 -21.52 6.14 -19.26
N ALA A 3 -21.25 7.21 -18.51
CA ALA A 3 -20.33 7.17 -17.38
C ALA A 3 -20.80 6.08 -16.40
N PRO A 4 -19.90 5.27 -15.82
CA PRO A 4 -20.30 4.31 -14.81
C PRO A 4 -20.96 5.04 -13.64
N PRO A 5 -22.01 4.47 -13.03
CA PRO A 5 -22.69 5.08 -11.90
C PRO A 5 -21.67 5.32 -10.78
N THR A 6 -21.51 6.57 -10.37
CA THR A 6 -20.74 6.93 -9.19
C THR A 6 -21.43 6.32 -7.97
N ALA A 7 -20.92 5.19 -7.49
CA ALA A 7 -21.30 4.67 -6.19
C ALA A 7 -21.16 5.80 -5.14
N PRO A 8 -22.06 5.91 -4.14
CA PRO A 8 -21.93 6.88 -3.08
C PRO A 8 -20.70 6.51 -2.25
N TRP A 9 -19.56 7.12 -2.57
CA TRP A 9 -18.30 6.85 -1.88
C TRP A 9 -18.40 7.36 -0.44
N VAL A 10 -18.29 6.46 0.52
CA VAL A 10 -18.06 6.81 1.92
C VAL A 10 -16.70 7.50 1.99
N THR A 11 -16.71 8.82 2.12
CA THR A 11 -15.52 9.55 2.55
C THR A 11 -15.25 9.14 3.99
N VAL A 12 -14.14 8.47 4.26
CA VAL A 12 -13.72 8.17 5.65
C VAL A 12 -13.29 9.49 6.29
N ARG A 13 -14.27 10.24 6.79
CA ARG A 13 -14.04 11.39 7.66
C ARG A 13 -13.83 10.86 9.07
N ARG A 14 -12.93 11.49 9.86
CA ARG A 14 -12.90 11.31 11.31
C ARG A 14 -14.26 11.73 11.87
N GLY A 15 -15.17 10.77 12.01
CA GLY A 15 -16.47 10.95 12.62
C GLY A 15 -16.43 10.54 14.08
N THR A 16 -17.03 11.34 14.96
CA THR A 16 -17.34 10.92 16.33
C THR A 16 -18.50 9.93 16.24
N VAL A 17 -18.24 8.63 16.45
CA VAL A 17 -19.30 7.62 16.51
C VAL A 17 -20.05 7.80 17.83
N SER A 18 -21.09 8.63 17.82
CA SER A 18 -22.06 8.79 18.91
C SER A 18 -23.34 8.01 18.58
N GLN A 19 -23.21 6.69 18.46
CA GLN A 19 -24.38 5.81 18.38
C GLN A 19 -24.24 4.72 19.45
N SER A 20 -25.28 4.51 20.24
CA SER A 20 -25.38 3.34 21.11
C SER A 20 -25.42 2.09 20.23
N PHE A 21 -24.38 1.27 20.29
CA PHE A 21 -24.28 0.04 19.51
C PHE A 21 -24.77 -1.13 20.37
N ASP A 22 -25.69 -1.94 19.84
CA ASP A 22 -26.18 -3.15 20.50
C ASP A 22 -25.10 -4.25 20.47
N LEU A 23 -24.56 -4.58 21.63
CA LEU A 23 -23.47 -5.55 21.83
C LEU A 23 -23.96 -6.99 22.04
N SER A 24 -25.25 -7.27 21.86
CA SER A 24 -25.81 -8.61 22.04
C SER A 24 -25.35 -9.57 20.93
N GLU A 25 -25.28 -10.87 21.26
CA GLU A 25 -25.06 -11.93 20.26
C GLU A 25 -26.12 -11.91 19.16
N GLN A 26 -27.37 -11.58 19.50
CA GLN A 26 -28.46 -11.48 18.54
C GLN A 26 -28.22 -10.37 17.50
N CYS A 27 -27.64 -9.24 17.93
CA CYS A 27 -27.20 -8.18 17.02
C CYS A 27 -26.12 -8.69 16.07
N ALA A 28 -25.08 -9.36 16.60
CA ALA A 28 -24.00 -9.91 15.79
C ALA A 28 -24.52 -10.90 14.73
N ARG A 29 -25.37 -11.87 15.12
CA ARG A 29 -25.99 -12.83 14.20
C ARG A 29 -26.86 -12.18 13.12
N ARG A 30 -27.53 -11.08 13.46
CA ARG A 30 -28.30 -10.28 12.49
C ARG A 30 -27.36 -9.63 11.47
N LEU A 31 -26.28 -8.99 11.94
CA LEU A 31 -25.29 -8.36 11.06
C LEU A 31 -24.63 -9.38 10.13
N ASP A 32 -24.27 -10.57 10.64
CA ASP A 32 -23.70 -11.65 9.82
C ASP A 32 -24.66 -12.13 8.72
N ARG A 33 -25.96 -12.24 9.05
CA ARG A 33 -26.97 -12.68 8.08
C ARG A 33 -27.22 -11.65 7.00
N ASP A 34 -27.21 -10.37 7.37
CA ASP A 34 -27.56 -9.26 6.49
C ASP A 34 -26.34 -8.71 5.71
N ASP A 35 -25.13 -9.24 5.97
CA ASP A 35 -23.90 -8.87 5.26
C ASP A 35 -23.93 -9.35 3.78
N PRO A 36 -23.92 -8.43 2.79
CA PRO A 36 -23.90 -8.80 1.37
C PRO A 36 -22.60 -9.52 0.95
N LEU A 37 -21.54 -9.45 1.75
CA LEU A 37 -20.25 -10.09 1.47
C LEU A 37 -20.07 -11.42 2.21
N ARG A 38 -21.09 -11.90 2.94
CA ARG A 38 -21.01 -13.12 3.77
C ARG A 38 -20.39 -14.32 3.05
N SER A 39 -20.78 -14.56 1.80
CA SER A 39 -20.27 -15.70 0.99
C SER A 39 -18.81 -15.57 0.58
N MET A 40 -18.25 -14.36 0.56
CA MET A 40 -16.84 -14.13 0.22
C MET A 40 -15.91 -14.90 1.15
N GLY A 41 -16.32 -15.02 2.42
CA GLY A 41 -15.58 -15.73 3.43
C GLY A 41 -15.43 -17.24 3.18
N GLU A 42 -16.29 -17.85 2.35
CA GLU A 42 -16.25 -19.27 1.98
C GLU A 42 -15.13 -19.58 0.98
N ARG A 43 -14.56 -18.56 0.33
CA ARG A 43 -13.46 -18.67 -0.65
C ARG A 43 -12.07 -18.78 0.00
N PHE A 44 -12.01 -18.77 1.33
CA PHE A 44 -10.76 -18.76 2.08
C PHE A 44 -10.65 -19.99 2.97
N TYR A 45 -9.44 -20.54 3.07
CA TYR A 45 -9.12 -21.57 4.04
C TYR A 45 -9.06 -20.97 5.44
N ARG A 46 -9.86 -21.51 6.35
CA ARG A 46 -9.96 -21.03 7.74
C ARG A 46 -9.38 -22.08 8.69
N PRO A 47 -8.45 -21.72 9.58
CA PRO A 47 -8.05 -22.59 10.67
C PRO A 47 -9.26 -22.96 11.54
N ALA A 48 -9.39 -24.23 11.90
CA ALA A 48 -10.45 -24.70 12.77
C ALA A 48 -10.38 -24.00 14.14
N ASP A 49 -11.55 -23.80 14.77
CA ASP A 49 -11.69 -23.26 16.13
C ASP A 49 -10.94 -21.95 16.40
N THR A 50 -10.76 -21.11 15.37
CA THR A 50 -9.96 -19.88 15.44
C THR A 50 -10.73 -18.65 14.98
N VAL A 51 -10.70 -17.58 15.78
CA VAL A 51 -11.09 -16.23 15.36
C VAL A 51 -9.85 -15.52 14.81
N TYR A 52 -9.71 -15.49 13.49
CA TYR A 52 -8.51 -14.98 12.83
C TYR A 52 -8.56 -13.46 12.64
N LEU A 53 -7.84 -12.72 13.49
CA LEU A 53 -7.78 -11.25 13.48
C LEU A 53 -6.41 -10.70 13.03
N ALA A 54 -5.62 -11.49 12.30
CA ALA A 54 -4.26 -11.14 11.86
C ALA A 54 -4.13 -10.93 10.35
N GLY A 55 -5.26 -10.72 9.64
CA GLY A 55 -5.30 -10.56 8.18
C GLY A 55 -4.52 -9.35 7.66
N ASN A 56 -4.25 -8.36 8.53
CA ASN A 56 -3.42 -7.20 8.22
C ASN A 56 -1.92 -7.51 8.16
N SER A 57 -1.50 -8.68 8.65
CA SER A 57 -0.11 -9.16 8.61
C SER A 57 0.04 -10.25 7.56
N LEU A 58 -0.82 -11.26 7.61
CA LEU A 58 -0.87 -12.34 6.63
C LEU A 58 -2.33 -12.67 6.30
N GLY A 59 -2.72 -12.50 5.05
CA GLY A 59 -4.06 -12.87 4.60
C GLY A 59 -4.29 -14.39 4.66
N LEU A 60 -5.53 -14.81 4.85
CA LEU A 60 -5.90 -16.22 4.70
C LEU A 60 -5.66 -16.68 3.26
N ALA A 61 -5.26 -17.93 3.09
CA ALA A 61 -5.10 -18.52 1.76
C ALA A 61 -6.46 -18.56 1.04
N CYS A 62 -6.48 -18.08 -0.20
CA CYS A 62 -7.67 -18.04 -1.05
C CYS A 62 -7.67 -19.24 -2.01
N GLN A 63 -8.80 -19.95 -2.09
CA GLN A 63 -8.99 -21.11 -2.96
C GLN A 63 -8.79 -20.75 -4.44
N ASP A 64 -9.25 -19.57 -4.87
CA ASP A 64 -9.08 -19.12 -6.25
C ASP A 64 -7.64 -18.76 -6.58
N ALA A 65 -6.89 -18.23 -5.61
CA ALA A 65 -5.47 -17.93 -5.79
C ALA A 65 -4.65 -19.22 -5.94
N GLU A 66 -4.99 -20.25 -5.16
CA GLU A 66 -4.41 -21.59 -5.31
C GLU A 66 -4.74 -22.19 -6.68
N ALA A 67 -6.00 -22.15 -7.10
CA ALA A 67 -6.42 -22.66 -8.41
C ALA A 67 -5.69 -21.95 -9.56
N ALA A 68 -5.54 -20.62 -9.49
CA ALA A 68 -4.81 -19.83 -10.47
C ALA A 68 -3.31 -20.23 -10.53
N LEU A 69 -2.69 -20.48 -9.38
CA LEU A 69 -1.29 -20.95 -9.33
C LEU A 69 -1.14 -22.34 -9.95
N GLN A 70 -2.02 -23.29 -9.60
CA GLN A 70 -1.98 -24.65 -10.15
C GLN A 70 -2.19 -24.64 -11.67
N HIS A 71 -3.12 -23.81 -12.15
CA HIS A 71 -3.34 -23.65 -13.59
C HIS A 71 -2.06 -23.19 -14.31
N ARG A 72 -1.35 -22.19 -13.79
CA ARG A 72 -0.08 -21.72 -14.39
C ARG A 72 1.01 -22.78 -14.37
N LEU A 73 1.06 -23.58 -13.31
CA LEU A 73 1.99 -24.71 -13.22
C LEU A 73 1.69 -25.77 -14.28
N ASP A 74 0.41 -26.08 -14.51
CA ASP A 74 0.00 -27.06 -15.52
C ASP A 74 0.22 -26.56 -16.95
N GLU A 75 0.00 -25.27 -17.22
CA GLU A 75 0.40 -24.66 -18.48
C GLU A 75 1.90 -24.79 -18.74
N TRP A 76 2.72 -24.54 -17.72
CA TRP A 76 4.17 -24.66 -17.86
C TRP A 76 4.61 -26.07 -18.22
N LYS A 77 4.04 -27.09 -17.56
CA LYS A 77 4.29 -28.52 -17.89
C LYS A 77 3.98 -28.83 -19.36
N ARG A 78 2.91 -28.24 -19.91
CA ARG A 78 2.43 -28.50 -21.27
C ARG A 78 3.15 -27.69 -22.36
N LEU A 79 3.43 -26.42 -22.09
CA LEU A 79 3.93 -25.46 -23.09
C LEU A 79 5.44 -25.29 -23.07
N GLY A 80 6.10 -25.50 -21.92
CA GLY A 80 7.51 -25.18 -21.74
C GLY A 80 7.78 -23.71 -22.11
N VAL A 81 8.83 -23.47 -22.90
CA VAL A 81 9.19 -22.11 -23.37
C VAL A 81 8.08 -21.44 -24.18
N ARG A 82 7.19 -22.19 -24.82
CA ARG A 82 6.10 -21.60 -25.61
C ARG A 82 5.11 -20.81 -24.76
N GLY A 83 5.02 -21.05 -23.46
CA GLY A 83 4.10 -20.31 -22.58
C GLY A 83 4.34 -18.80 -22.56
N TRP A 84 5.55 -18.33 -22.92
CA TRP A 84 5.83 -16.91 -23.11
C TRP A 84 4.86 -16.22 -24.08
N LEU A 85 4.43 -16.92 -25.14
CA LEU A 85 3.59 -16.39 -26.21
C LEU A 85 2.25 -17.14 -26.37
N ASP A 86 2.23 -18.44 -26.10
CA ASP A 86 1.10 -19.35 -26.34
C ASP A 86 0.30 -19.68 -25.07
N GLY A 87 0.65 -19.10 -23.91
CA GLY A 87 -0.08 -19.26 -22.65
C GLY A 87 -1.43 -18.51 -22.66
N GLU A 88 -2.37 -18.96 -21.83
CA GLU A 88 -3.67 -18.29 -21.62
C GLU A 88 -3.43 -16.93 -20.93
N GLY A 89 -3.26 -15.88 -21.74
CA GLY A 89 -2.59 -14.67 -21.32
C GLY A 89 -1.07 -14.87 -21.41
N PRO A 90 -0.42 -14.40 -22.50
CA PRO A 90 1.01 -14.59 -22.72
C PRO A 90 1.83 -14.13 -21.51
N TRP A 91 2.71 -14.99 -21.00
CA TRP A 91 3.47 -14.68 -19.79
C TRP A 91 4.34 -13.43 -19.93
N PHE A 92 4.70 -13.09 -21.17
CA PHE A 92 5.49 -11.90 -21.49
C PHE A 92 4.81 -10.59 -21.04
N HIS A 93 3.47 -10.53 -21.03
CA HIS A 93 2.69 -9.35 -20.64
C HIS A 93 1.99 -9.50 -19.28
N TYR A 94 2.37 -10.52 -18.51
CA TYR A 94 1.61 -10.91 -17.33
C TYR A 94 1.69 -9.86 -16.22
N ALA A 95 2.85 -9.23 -16.04
CA ALA A 95 3.07 -8.22 -15.01
C ALA A 95 2.18 -6.98 -15.24
N GLU A 96 2.09 -6.51 -16.49
CA GLU A 96 1.26 -5.39 -16.90
C GLU A 96 -0.22 -5.74 -16.86
N ALA A 97 -0.60 -6.95 -17.30
CA ALA A 97 -1.98 -7.41 -17.23
C ALA A 97 -2.48 -7.51 -15.78
N MET A 98 -1.66 -8.06 -14.88
CA MET A 98 -1.96 -8.08 -13.45
C MET A 98 -2.03 -6.66 -12.87
N GLY A 99 -1.11 -5.78 -13.27
CA GLY A 99 -1.11 -4.38 -12.86
C GLY A 99 -2.42 -3.66 -13.24
N ALA A 100 -2.84 -3.83 -14.49
CA ALA A 100 -4.10 -3.31 -15.00
C ALA A 100 -5.32 -3.79 -14.20
N LEU A 101 -5.33 -5.06 -13.78
CA LEU A 101 -6.40 -5.61 -12.94
C LEU A 101 -6.43 -5.02 -11.52
N ALA A 102 -5.27 -4.68 -10.95
CA ALA A 102 -5.19 -4.09 -9.62
C ALA A 102 -5.28 -2.55 -9.61
N ALA A 103 -5.27 -1.90 -10.77
CA ALA A 103 -5.25 -0.44 -10.87
C ALA A 103 -6.40 0.22 -10.09
N THR A 104 -7.58 -0.38 -10.08
CA THR A 104 -8.73 0.12 -9.31
C THR A 104 -8.57 -0.03 -7.79
N LEU A 105 -7.74 -0.96 -7.30
CA LEU A 105 -7.48 -1.13 -5.87
C LEU A 105 -6.64 0.01 -5.30
N VAL A 106 -5.81 0.62 -6.15
CA VAL A 106 -4.92 1.73 -5.81
C VAL A 106 -5.39 3.06 -6.41
N GLY A 107 -6.52 3.07 -7.12
CA GLY A 107 -7.07 4.29 -7.72
C GLY A 107 -6.19 4.92 -8.80
N ALA A 108 -5.44 4.13 -9.56
CA ALA A 108 -4.54 4.56 -10.62
C ALA A 108 -5.03 4.11 -12.01
N GLN A 109 -4.39 4.60 -13.08
CA GLN A 109 -4.62 4.09 -14.44
C GLN A 109 -3.93 2.74 -14.65
N PRO A 110 -4.45 1.87 -15.55
CA PRO A 110 -3.84 0.57 -15.84
C PRO A 110 -2.35 0.62 -16.20
N ALA A 111 -1.91 1.67 -16.90
CA ALA A 111 -0.51 1.84 -17.31
C ALA A 111 0.42 2.34 -16.18
N GLU A 112 -0.12 2.72 -15.03
CA GLU A 112 0.62 3.26 -13.88
C GLU A 112 0.93 2.20 -12.82
N VAL A 113 0.45 0.97 -13.02
CA VAL A 113 0.57 -0.13 -12.05
C VAL A 113 1.19 -1.35 -12.71
N VAL A 114 2.14 -1.98 -12.00
CA VAL A 114 2.78 -3.21 -12.42
C VAL A 114 3.01 -4.10 -11.20
N PHE A 115 2.79 -5.41 -11.34
CA PHE A 115 3.21 -6.37 -10.33
C PHE A 115 4.65 -6.79 -10.57
N THR A 116 5.51 -6.55 -9.60
CA THR A 116 6.91 -6.95 -9.65
C THR A 116 7.47 -7.14 -8.26
N GLY A 117 8.48 -8.02 -8.14
CA GLY A 117 9.31 -8.16 -6.95
C GLY A 117 8.56 -8.29 -5.63
N THR A 118 9.12 -7.67 -4.59
CA THR A 118 8.53 -7.55 -3.25
C THR A 118 8.48 -6.07 -2.86
N THR A 119 7.67 -5.72 -1.85
CA THR A 119 7.50 -4.32 -1.41
C THR A 119 8.82 -3.59 -1.24
N THR A 120 9.75 -4.13 -0.44
CA THR A 120 11.02 -3.44 -0.15
C THR A 120 11.90 -3.31 -1.40
N VAL A 121 11.90 -4.30 -2.29
CA VAL A 121 12.63 -4.22 -3.56
C VAL A 121 12.04 -3.13 -4.47
N ASN A 122 10.72 -3.00 -4.49
CA ASN A 122 10.04 -1.97 -5.26
C ASN A 122 10.30 -0.57 -4.67
N ILE A 123 10.23 -0.42 -3.34
CA ILE A 123 10.61 0.83 -2.66
C ILE A 123 12.05 1.22 -3.01
N HIS A 124 12.97 0.26 -2.96
CA HIS A 124 14.37 0.50 -3.31
C HIS A 124 14.51 0.94 -4.78
N SER A 125 13.79 0.30 -5.71
CA SER A 125 13.83 0.62 -7.15
C SER A 125 13.22 2.00 -7.45
N LEU A 126 12.11 2.33 -6.80
CA LEU A 126 11.46 3.64 -6.90
C LEU A 126 12.36 4.73 -6.31
N ALA A 127 12.88 4.52 -5.10
CA ALA A 127 13.80 5.45 -4.48
C ALA A 127 15.06 5.65 -5.33
N ALA A 128 15.64 4.60 -5.92
CA ALA A 128 16.78 4.73 -6.82
C ALA A 128 16.51 5.63 -8.04
N THR A 129 15.26 5.68 -8.50
CA THR A 129 14.82 6.44 -9.67
C THR A 129 14.48 7.89 -9.32
N PHE A 130 13.74 8.10 -8.23
CA PHE A 130 13.20 9.40 -7.82
C PHE A 130 14.11 10.18 -6.87
N PHE A 131 14.95 9.50 -6.08
CA PHE A 131 15.95 10.17 -5.26
C PHE A 131 17.12 10.65 -6.13
N ARG A 132 17.06 11.94 -6.49
CA ARG A 132 18.06 12.63 -7.32
C ARG A 132 18.72 13.76 -6.52
N PRO A 133 19.62 13.44 -5.58
CA PRO A 133 20.24 14.46 -4.76
C PRO A 133 21.10 15.40 -5.60
N ALA A 134 20.97 16.71 -5.37
CA ALA A 134 21.73 17.75 -6.08
C ALA A 134 21.98 18.97 -5.19
N GLY A 135 23.24 19.41 -5.09
CA GLY A 135 23.61 20.54 -4.24
C GLY A 135 23.20 20.34 -2.78
N SER A 136 22.42 21.27 -2.23
CA SER A 136 21.88 21.18 -0.87
C SER A 136 20.68 20.24 -0.74
N ARG A 137 19.99 19.90 -1.84
CA ARG A 137 18.82 19.02 -1.88
C ARG A 137 19.27 17.57 -1.92
N ARG A 138 19.64 17.02 -0.76
CA ARG A 138 20.29 15.71 -0.63
C ARG A 138 19.66 14.77 0.39
N LYS A 139 18.62 15.22 1.09
CA LYS A 139 18.01 14.48 2.21
C LYS A 139 16.80 13.68 1.77
N ILE A 140 16.54 12.57 2.45
CA ILE A 140 15.29 11.82 2.36
C ILE A 140 14.52 12.03 3.67
N LEU A 141 13.22 12.34 3.58
CA LEU A 141 12.34 12.45 4.73
C LEU A 141 11.47 11.19 4.86
N ALA A 142 11.37 10.67 6.09
CA ALA A 142 10.47 9.59 6.47
C ALA A 142 9.94 9.80 7.90
N GLY A 143 8.92 9.05 8.30
CA GLY A 143 8.45 9.03 9.69
C GLY A 143 9.31 8.12 10.57
N ALA A 144 9.56 8.49 11.82
CA ALA A 144 10.28 7.64 12.78
C ALA A 144 9.56 6.31 13.10
N LEU A 145 8.25 6.26 12.84
CA LEU A 145 7.40 5.06 13.01
C LEU A 145 7.17 4.29 11.70
N SER A 146 7.84 4.65 10.61
CA SER A 146 7.75 3.91 9.33
C SER A 146 8.23 2.47 9.51
N PHE A 147 7.81 1.58 8.61
CA PHE A 147 8.17 0.18 8.73
C PHE A 147 9.70 0.01 8.59
N PRO A 148 10.34 -0.88 9.39
CA PRO A 148 11.81 -0.91 9.46
C PRO A 148 12.50 -1.14 8.10
N THR A 149 11.94 -1.97 7.22
CA THR A 149 12.54 -2.27 5.92
C THR A 149 12.53 -1.08 4.98
N ASP A 150 11.56 -0.19 5.09
CA ASP A 150 11.48 1.05 4.30
C ASP A 150 12.66 1.94 4.69
N LEU A 151 12.90 2.09 6.00
CA LEU A 151 14.04 2.85 6.51
C LEU A 151 15.37 2.22 6.11
N TYR A 152 15.48 0.89 6.05
CA TYR A 152 16.69 0.24 5.54
C TYR A 152 16.92 0.56 4.06
N ALA A 153 15.88 0.42 3.23
CA ALA A 153 15.96 0.74 1.80
C ALA A 153 16.37 2.20 1.56
N LEU A 154 15.82 3.15 2.31
CA LEU A 154 16.18 4.57 2.19
C LEU A 154 17.63 4.85 2.63
N ARG A 155 18.07 4.22 3.73
CA ARG A 155 19.48 4.33 4.18
C ARG A 155 20.45 3.80 3.14
N ASP A 156 20.12 2.69 2.49
CA ASP A 156 20.97 2.12 1.44
C ASP A 156 21.00 3.01 0.19
N GLN A 157 19.87 3.60 -0.19
CA GLN A 157 19.83 4.58 -1.29
C GLN A 157 20.68 5.83 -1.00
N LEU A 158 20.66 6.32 0.24
CA LEU A 158 21.55 7.41 0.66
C LEU A 158 23.02 7.00 0.48
N ARG A 159 23.43 5.81 0.96
CA ARG A 159 24.81 5.32 0.81
C ARG A 159 25.22 5.18 -0.66
N LEU A 160 24.35 4.61 -1.50
CA LEU A 160 24.60 4.42 -2.93
C LEU A 160 24.77 5.74 -3.70
N ARG A 161 24.22 6.85 -3.16
CA ARG A 161 24.38 8.20 -3.70
C ARG A 161 25.48 9.01 -2.99
N GLY A 162 26.32 8.37 -2.16
CA GLY A 162 27.40 9.04 -1.44
C GLY A 162 26.93 9.99 -0.32
N CYS A 163 25.70 9.83 0.15
CA CYS A 163 25.13 10.57 1.26
C CYS A 163 25.38 9.83 2.59
N ASP A 164 25.33 10.57 3.71
CA ASP A 164 25.45 9.97 5.05
C ASP A 164 24.06 9.70 5.63
N PRO A 165 23.64 8.44 5.83
CA PRO A 165 22.31 8.15 6.35
C PRO A 165 22.03 8.69 7.75
N GLN A 166 23.03 9.06 8.55
CA GLN A 166 22.80 9.68 9.86
C GLN A 166 22.46 11.16 9.74
N ALA A 167 23.02 11.86 8.75
CA ALA A 167 22.80 13.28 8.53
C ALA A 167 21.70 13.58 7.49
N ASP A 168 21.55 12.69 6.51
CA ASP A 168 20.74 12.88 5.31
C ASP A 168 19.40 12.11 5.34
N LEU A 169 19.15 11.27 6.36
CA LEU A 169 17.82 10.70 6.63
C LEU A 169 17.11 11.50 7.72
N VAL A 170 16.12 12.30 7.34
CA VAL A 170 15.29 13.07 8.26
C VAL A 170 14.14 12.20 8.74
N LEU A 171 14.14 11.88 10.03
CA LEU A 171 13.07 11.12 10.68
C LEU A 171 12.16 12.08 11.47
N VAL A 172 10.91 12.21 11.03
CA VAL A 172 9.90 12.98 11.76
C VAL A 172 9.55 12.21 13.05
N PRO A 173 9.79 12.78 14.24
CA PRO A 173 9.57 12.09 15.50
C PRO A 173 8.08 11.89 15.75
N SER A 174 7.76 10.87 16.55
CA SER A 174 6.42 10.70 17.13
C SER A 174 6.38 11.37 18.50
N ARG A 175 5.37 12.22 18.74
CA ARG A 175 5.18 12.90 20.02
C ARG A 175 4.69 11.96 21.13
N ASP A 176 3.97 10.89 20.76
CA ASP A 176 3.31 9.95 21.67
C ASP A 176 3.80 8.50 21.52
N GLY A 177 4.75 8.24 20.61
CA GLY A 177 5.25 6.91 20.26
C GLY A 177 4.27 6.04 19.46
N ARG A 178 3.12 6.57 19.03
CA ARG A 178 2.05 5.83 18.34
C ARG A 178 1.63 6.47 17.02
N THR A 179 1.64 7.80 16.94
CA THR A 179 1.17 8.58 15.80
C THR A 179 2.23 9.57 15.33
N ILE A 180 2.13 10.00 14.07
CA ILE A 180 2.93 11.08 13.49
C ILE A 180 2.01 12.28 13.28
N ALA A 181 2.36 13.44 13.83
CA ALA A 181 1.66 14.68 13.54
C ALA A 181 2.02 15.14 12.12
N GLU A 182 1.02 15.35 11.27
CA GLU A 182 1.24 15.73 9.87
C GLU A 182 1.82 17.14 9.75
N GLU A 183 1.56 18.01 10.73
CA GLU A 183 2.17 19.34 10.83
C GLU A 183 3.69 19.23 10.96
N ASP A 184 4.19 18.30 11.79
CA ASP A 184 5.63 18.07 11.97
C ASP A 184 6.28 17.55 10.69
N VAL A 185 5.54 16.79 9.88
CA VAL A 185 6.00 16.37 8.54
C VAL A 185 6.14 17.58 7.63
N ILE A 186 5.10 18.43 7.57
CA ILE A 186 5.06 19.61 6.69
C ILE A 186 6.15 20.63 7.07
N GLU A 187 6.39 20.85 8.36
CA GLU A 187 7.43 21.74 8.86
C GLU A 187 8.84 21.28 8.45
N GLN A 188 9.04 19.98 8.27
CA GLN A 188 10.32 19.39 7.86
C GLN A 188 10.52 19.33 6.33
N LEU A 189 9.51 19.72 5.54
CA LEU A 189 9.64 19.87 4.08
C LEU A 189 10.46 21.13 3.77
N THR A 190 11.77 20.99 3.78
CA THR A 190 12.74 22.05 3.46
C THR A 190 13.35 21.87 2.07
N ASP A 191 14.04 22.89 1.56
CA ASP A 191 14.75 22.83 0.27
C ASP A 191 15.86 21.77 0.21
N GLN A 192 16.23 21.21 1.36
CA GLN A 192 17.21 20.13 1.46
C GLN A 192 16.62 18.74 1.18
N ILE A 193 15.29 18.59 1.20
CA ILE A 193 14.62 17.30 0.97
C ILE A 193 14.52 17.02 -0.54
N ALA A 194 15.10 15.91 -0.98
CA ALA A 194 15.06 15.42 -2.35
C ALA A 194 13.98 14.36 -2.58
N LEU A 195 13.51 13.68 -1.53
CA LEU A 195 12.47 12.65 -1.61
C LEU A 195 11.79 12.51 -0.25
N VAL A 196 10.46 12.31 -0.26
CA VAL A 196 9.68 11.91 0.91
C VAL A 196 9.14 10.51 0.68
N LEU A 197 9.25 9.63 1.68
CA LEU A 197 8.55 8.35 1.70
C LEU A 197 7.85 8.18 3.05
N LEU A 198 6.54 8.01 3.04
CA LEU A 198 5.71 7.85 4.23
C LEU A 198 4.79 6.64 4.08
N PRO A 199 4.42 5.93 5.15
CA PRO A 199 3.34 4.96 5.07
C PRO A 199 2.01 5.69 4.89
N SER A 200 1.11 5.16 4.08
CA SER A 200 -0.27 5.64 4.03
C SER A 200 -1.02 5.33 5.33
N VAL A 201 -0.76 4.16 5.92
CA VAL A 201 -1.27 3.72 7.22
C VAL A 201 -0.12 3.22 8.07
N LEU A 202 0.03 3.75 9.30
CA LEU A 202 1.01 3.25 10.24
C LEU A 202 0.66 1.84 10.71
N TYR A 203 1.55 0.88 10.45
CA TYR A 203 1.30 -0.54 10.71
C TYR A 203 0.99 -0.91 12.17
N ARG A 204 1.52 -0.14 13.15
CA ARG A 204 1.30 -0.40 14.58
C ARG A 204 0.05 0.25 15.14
N SER A 205 -0.26 1.48 14.74
CA SER A 205 -1.33 2.27 15.34
C SER A 205 -2.59 2.32 14.49
N GLY A 206 -2.50 1.95 13.21
CA GLY A 206 -3.60 2.10 12.25
C GLY A 206 -3.88 3.55 11.87
N GLN A 207 -3.00 4.50 12.22
CA GLN A 207 -3.17 5.88 11.80
C GLN A 207 -3.13 5.97 10.28
N LEU A 208 -4.24 6.38 9.67
CA LEU A 208 -4.31 6.84 8.29
C LEU A 208 -3.79 8.28 8.21
N LEU A 209 -2.76 8.51 7.39
CA LEU A 209 -2.26 9.84 7.07
C LEU A 209 -3.13 10.51 6.00
N ASP A 210 -3.20 11.84 6.02
CA ASP A 210 -3.82 12.63 4.95
C ASP A 210 -2.86 12.76 3.76
N LEU A 211 -2.95 11.79 2.84
CA LEU A 211 -2.11 11.72 1.64
C LEU A 211 -2.28 12.96 0.76
N GLU A 212 -3.49 13.51 0.63
CA GLU A 212 -3.75 14.68 -0.22
C GLU A 212 -3.04 15.92 0.34
N ARG A 213 -3.21 16.16 1.65
CA ARG A 213 -2.58 17.29 2.34
C ARG A 213 -1.06 17.22 2.27
N LEU A 214 -0.48 16.05 2.57
CA LEU A 214 0.97 15.84 2.53
C LEU A 214 1.52 15.96 1.10
N THR A 215 0.80 15.42 0.11
CA THR A 215 1.19 15.52 -1.30
C THR A 215 1.19 16.97 -1.77
N ARG A 216 0.15 17.74 -1.42
CA ARG A 216 0.07 19.16 -1.77
C ARG A 216 1.23 19.95 -1.17
N ALA A 217 1.50 19.78 0.12
CA ALA A 217 2.59 20.47 0.81
C ALA A 217 3.98 20.17 0.23
N ALA A 218 4.22 18.92 -0.20
CA ALA A 218 5.45 18.52 -0.88
C ALA A 218 5.56 19.07 -2.30
N ARG A 219 4.46 19.01 -3.08
CA ARG A 219 4.39 19.56 -4.45
C ARG A 219 4.61 21.08 -4.48
N ASP A 220 4.08 21.82 -3.52
CA ASP A 220 4.30 23.28 -3.40
C ASP A 220 5.79 23.66 -3.26
N ARG A 221 6.66 22.70 -2.93
CA ARG A 221 8.12 22.85 -2.78
C ARG A 221 8.93 22.07 -3.82
N ASP A 222 8.26 21.50 -4.84
CA ASP A 222 8.88 20.66 -5.86
C ASP A 222 9.65 19.45 -5.26
N ILE A 223 9.06 18.84 -4.22
CA ILE A 223 9.60 17.64 -3.56
C ILE A 223 8.78 16.42 -4.01
N PRO A 224 9.39 15.40 -4.63
CA PRO A 224 8.69 14.16 -4.92
C PRO A 224 8.36 13.43 -3.61
N ILE A 225 7.15 12.89 -3.55
CA ILE A 225 6.62 12.16 -2.39
C ILE A 225 6.01 10.85 -2.85
N GLY A 226 6.35 9.77 -2.16
CA GLY A 226 5.79 8.44 -2.34
C GLY A 226 5.17 7.91 -1.06
N PHE A 227 4.30 6.91 -1.19
CA PHE A 227 3.64 6.27 -0.06
C PHE A 227 3.81 4.75 -0.08
N ASP A 228 4.13 4.17 1.08
CA ASP A 228 3.95 2.74 1.30
C ASP A 228 2.48 2.45 1.60
N CYS A 229 1.85 1.66 0.73
CA CYS A 229 0.43 1.32 0.81
C CYS A 229 0.13 -0.10 1.31
N CYS A 230 1.10 -0.80 1.92
CA CYS A 230 0.93 -2.19 2.38
C CYS A 230 -0.25 -2.39 3.34
N HIS A 231 -0.52 -1.41 4.21
CA HIS A 231 -1.61 -1.48 5.18
C HIS A 231 -2.89 -0.75 4.75
N SER A 232 -2.98 -0.30 3.49
CA SER A 232 -4.16 0.39 2.97
C SER A 232 -4.72 -0.22 1.69
N VAL A 233 -3.90 -0.75 0.79
CA VAL A 233 -4.39 -1.41 -0.45
C VAL A 233 -5.30 -2.59 -0.09
N GLY A 234 -6.49 -2.62 -0.68
CA GLY A 234 -7.49 -3.67 -0.42
C GLY A 234 -8.26 -3.50 0.89
N ALA A 235 -7.88 -2.57 1.77
CA ALA A 235 -8.58 -2.27 3.01
C ALA A 235 -9.30 -0.90 2.98
N LEU A 236 -8.73 0.07 2.27
CA LEU A 236 -9.24 1.43 2.15
C LEU A 236 -9.39 1.81 0.66
N PRO A 237 -10.36 2.68 0.32
CA PRO A 237 -10.45 3.22 -1.02
C PRO A 237 -9.26 4.15 -1.30
N HIS A 238 -8.65 4.00 -2.47
CA HIS A 238 -7.56 4.86 -2.95
C HIS A 238 -8.01 5.74 -4.12
N ARG A 239 -7.39 6.91 -4.22
CA ARG A 239 -7.43 7.82 -5.38
C ARG A 239 -6.06 8.46 -5.49
N LEU A 240 -5.29 8.07 -6.50
CA LEU A 240 -3.94 8.58 -6.74
C LEU A 240 -3.92 9.55 -7.93
#